data_AF-A0A961RLL2-F1
#
_entry.id   AF-A0A961RLL2-F1
#
_cell.length_a   1.000
_cell.length_b   1.000
_cell.length_c   1.000
_cell.angle_alpha   90.00
_cell.angle_beta   90.00
_cell.angle_gamma   90.00
#
_symmetry.space_group_name_H-M   'P 1'
#
loop_
_entity.id
_entity.type
_entity.pdbx_description
1 polymer ?
#
loop_
_entity_poly.entity_id
_entity_poly.type
_entity_poly.pdbx_seq_one_letter_code
_entity_poly.pdbx_strand_id
1 'polypeptide(L)'
;MTVTVRLDASDNVVTAIRALEAGASVEGVTTTAMIPRGHKIATVAIPEGGVIRKYAQVIGYASADIAPGDHVHTHNTEFRNTEADYEFSTDLRPVAFVPEAARDTFMGYRRANGRVGTRNFIAVLTSVNCSATAARMIASAFGPEEMANYPNVDGVVAFVHGTGCGMAGSGDGFDALQRVMWGYARHPNHAGVLMVGLGCEMNQIDWLLEAYGIEKGPLFQAMNIQDVAGLKRTVELGIEKVRAMLPEANKAVREPCPVSELTVALQCGGSDAWSGITANPALGYACDLLVAQGGTGVLAETPEIYGAEHLLTRRAVDRKVGDKLVGLIRWWEDYTARNKGSMDNNPSPGNKKGGLTTILEKSLGAAAKGGTTPLTGVYKYGEPVTAKGFTFMDSPGYDPASVTGQIASGC
;
A
#
# COMPACT_ATOMS: atom_id res chain seq x y z
N MET A 1 -25.84 -11.13 25.99
CA MET A 1 -25.10 -10.41 24.94
C MET A 1 -23.81 -11.17 24.67
N THR A 2 -23.45 -11.38 23.42
CA THR A 2 -22.18 -12.02 23.03
C THR A 2 -21.02 -11.19 23.57
N VAL A 3 -20.03 -11.82 24.21
CA VAL A 3 -18.87 -11.15 24.83
C VAL A 3 -17.55 -11.47 24.11
N THR A 4 -17.63 -12.31 23.09
CA THR A 4 -16.54 -12.77 22.24
C THR A 4 -16.96 -12.80 20.78
N VAL A 5 -15.98 -12.89 19.89
CA VAL A 5 -16.16 -13.17 18.47
C VAL A 5 -15.34 -14.40 18.11
N ARG A 6 -16.01 -15.36 17.48
CA ARG A 6 -15.43 -16.51 16.78
C ARG A 6 -15.55 -16.27 15.28
N LEU A 7 -14.46 -16.43 14.55
CA LEU A 7 -14.42 -16.08 13.13
C LEU A 7 -14.75 -17.28 12.25
N ASP A 8 -14.31 -18.47 12.67
CA ASP A 8 -14.64 -19.73 12.03
C ASP A 8 -14.97 -20.82 13.06
N ALA A 9 -15.81 -21.78 12.68
CA ALA A 9 -16.17 -22.91 13.54
C ALA A 9 -14.98 -23.82 13.88
N SER A 10 -13.95 -23.86 13.02
CA SER A 10 -12.71 -24.63 13.24
C SER A 10 -11.68 -23.91 14.13
N ASP A 11 -11.92 -22.65 14.47
CA ASP A 11 -11.05 -21.91 15.39
C ASP A 11 -11.03 -22.62 16.76
N ASN A 12 -9.90 -22.62 17.45
CA ASN A 12 -9.82 -23.13 18.83
C ASN A 12 -9.64 -22.02 19.87
N VAL A 13 -9.58 -20.77 19.41
CA VAL A 13 -9.61 -19.55 20.22
C VAL A 13 -10.72 -18.61 19.81
N VAL A 14 -11.16 -17.75 20.72
CA VAL A 14 -12.12 -16.67 20.47
C VAL A 14 -11.55 -15.33 20.93
N THR A 15 -11.98 -14.22 20.32
CA THR A 15 -11.48 -12.87 20.63
C THR A 15 -12.46 -12.13 21.54
N ALA A 16 -11.98 -11.57 22.65
CA ALA A 16 -12.80 -10.80 23.60
C ALA A 16 -13.22 -9.43 23.04
N ILE A 17 -14.52 -9.09 23.07
CA ILE A 17 -15.00 -7.78 22.58
C ILE A 17 -14.88 -6.64 23.59
N ARG A 18 -14.69 -7.01 24.86
CA ARG A 18 -14.49 -6.14 26.01
C ARG A 18 -13.53 -6.83 26.98
N ALA A 19 -13.05 -6.11 27.99
CA ALA A 19 -12.32 -6.76 29.08
C ALA A 19 -13.25 -7.77 29.80
N LEU A 20 -12.69 -8.94 30.11
CA LEU A 20 -13.35 -10.00 30.88
C LEU A 20 -12.55 -10.25 32.14
N GLU A 21 -13.23 -10.31 33.29
CA GLU A 21 -12.60 -10.70 34.55
C GLU A 21 -12.35 -12.21 34.59
N ALA A 22 -11.54 -12.66 35.56
CA ALA A 22 -11.46 -14.09 35.89
C ALA A 22 -12.84 -14.61 36.35
N GLY A 23 -13.18 -15.84 35.97
CA GLY A 23 -14.47 -16.45 36.28
C GLY A 23 -15.60 -16.12 35.30
N ALA A 24 -15.33 -15.38 34.22
CA ALA A 24 -16.33 -15.07 33.20
C ALA A 24 -16.61 -16.31 32.33
N SER A 25 -17.89 -16.60 32.08
CA SER A 25 -18.30 -17.69 31.18
C SER A 25 -18.26 -17.24 29.73
N VAL A 26 -17.56 -18.02 28.88
CA VAL A 26 -17.36 -17.79 27.45
C VAL A 26 -17.52 -19.13 26.73
N GLU A 27 -18.51 -19.29 25.86
CA GLU A 27 -18.70 -20.50 25.04
C GLU A 27 -18.55 -21.85 25.78
N GLY A 28 -19.03 -21.92 27.03
CA GLY A 28 -18.95 -23.14 27.85
C GLY A 28 -17.64 -23.33 28.63
N VAL A 29 -16.67 -22.43 28.47
CA VAL A 29 -15.46 -22.35 29.31
C VAL A 29 -15.53 -21.18 30.28
N THR A 30 -14.65 -21.19 31.29
CA THR A 30 -14.54 -20.14 32.30
C THR A 30 -13.15 -19.53 32.26
N THR A 31 -13.05 -18.20 32.17
CA THR A 31 -11.76 -17.51 32.12
C THR A 31 -10.95 -17.73 33.41
N THR A 32 -9.67 -18.06 33.27
CA THR A 32 -8.77 -18.31 34.42
C THR A 32 -8.09 -17.03 34.93
N ALA A 33 -8.05 -15.98 34.11
CA ALA A 33 -7.47 -14.69 34.42
C ALA A 33 -8.27 -13.55 33.74
N MET A 34 -7.87 -12.30 34.02
CA MET A 34 -8.40 -11.15 33.29
C MET A 34 -7.95 -11.19 31.82
N ILE A 35 -8.89 -11.05 30.90
CA ILE A 35 -8.65 -11.04 29.45
C ILE A 35 -8.93 -9.62 28.93
N PRO A 36 -7.90 -8.91 28.40
CA PRO A 36 -8.11 -7.61 27.80
C PRO A 36 -8.99 -7.67 26.55
N ARG A 37 -9.62 -6.55 26.20
CA ARG A 37 -10.32 -6.39 24.92
C ARG A 37 -9.36 -6.67 23.75
N GLY A 38 -9.82 -7.45 22.77
CA GLY A 38 -9.04 -7.83 21.58
C GLY A 38 -8.11 -9.03 21.79
N HIS A 39 -7.97 -9.52 23.03
CA HIS A 39 -7.14 -10.68 23.33
C HIS A 39 -7.92 -11.99 23.15
N LYS A 40 -7.19 -13.10 23.03
CA LYS A 40 -7.76 -14.43 22.72
C LYS A 40 -7.98 -15.25 23.98
N ILE A 41 -9.02 -16.09 23.95
CA ILE A 41 -9.34 -17.09 24.97
C ILE A 41 -9.33 -18.47 24.31
N ALA A 42 -8.66 -19.44 24.90
CA ALA A 42 -8.73 -20.83 24.45
C ALA A 42 -10.10 -21.43 24.77
N THR A 43 -10.72 -22.09 23.79
CA THR A 43 -12.04 -22.74 23.97
C THR A 43 -11.95 -24.25 24.14
N VAL A 44 -10.76 -24.80 23.95
CA VAL A 44 -10.40 -26.20 24.16
C VAL A 44 -8.99 -26.26 24.75
N ALA A 45 -8.59 -27.42 25.27
CA ALA A 45 -7.21 -27.63 25.69
C ALA A 45 -6.29 -27.66 24.46
N ILE A 46 -5.16 -26.97 24.52
CA ILE A 46 -4.14 -26.94 23.47
C ILE A 46 -2.82 -27.36 24.12
N PRO A 47 -2.33 -28.59 23.87
CA PRO A 47 -1.08 -29.05 24.47
C PRO A 47 0.12 -28.25 23.93
N GLU A 48 1.26 -28.28 24.63
CA GLU A 48 2.52 -27.73 24.15
C GLU A 48 2.85 -28.22 22.73
N GLY A 49 3.24 -27.30 21.85
CA GLY A 49 3.44 -27.53 20.42
C GLY A 49 2.14 -27.67 19.61
N GLY A 50 0.98 -27.62 20.25
CA GLY A 50 -0.34 -27.66 19.62
C GLY A 50 -0.63 -26.40 18.80
N VAL A 51 -1.42 -26.58 17.74
CA VAL A 51 -1.77 -25.50 16.81
C VAL A 51 -2.80 -24.56 17.44
N ILE A 52 -2.58 -23.26 17.32
CA ILE A 52 -3.58 -22.23 17.65
C ILE A 52 -4.21 -21.73 16.36
N ARG A 53 -5.53 -21.85 16.24
CA ARG A 53 -6.31 -21.54 15.03
C ARG A 53 -7.25 -20.36 15.24
N LYS A 54 -7.13 -19.39 14.34
CA LYS A 54 -8.02 -18.23 14.19
C LYS A 54 -8.14 -17.92 12.69
N TYR A 55 -9.31 -17.46 12.22
CA TYR A 55 -9.59 -17.27 10.79
C TYR A 55 -9.57 -18.59 9.98
N ALA A 56 -9.82 -19.73 10.62
CA ALA A 56 -9.58 -21.08 10.09
C ALA A 56 -8.10 -21.38 9.73
N GLN A 57 -7.18 -20.49 10.08
CA GLN A 57 -5.75 -20.60 9.78
C GLN A 57 -4.92 -20.75 11.05
N VAL A 58 -3.71 -21.26 10.88
CA VAL A 58 -2.73 -21.34 11.97
C VAL A 58 -2.20 -19.94 12.26
N ILE A 59 -2.36 -19.48 13.50
CA ILE A 59 -1.79 -18.20 13.96
C ILE A 59 -0.58 -18.39 14.85
N GLY A 60 -0.22 -19.61 15.21
CA GLY A 60 0.94 -19.90 16.04
C GLY A 60 0.80 -21.26 16.70
N TYR A 61 1.77 -21.56 17.56
CA TYR A 61 1.84 -22.80 18.31
C TYR A 61 1.92 -22.49 19.80
N ALA A 62 1.31 -23.35 20.61
CA ALA A 62 1.39 -23.23 22.06
C ALA A 62 2.82 -23.49 22.53
N SER A 63 3.42 -22.56 23.28
CA SER A 63 4.77 -22.72 23.84
C SER A 63 4.79 -23.40 25.21
N ALA A 64 3.60 -23.74 25.71
CA ALA A 64 3.32 -24.52 26.93
C ALA A 64 1.89 -25.06 26.79
N ASP A 65 1.47 -25.97 27.68
CA ASP A 65 0.06 -26.38 27.74
C ASP A 65 -0.86 -25.18 28.03
N ILE A 66 -1.95 -25.06 27.27
CA ILE A 66 -2.98 -24.01 27.41
C ILE A 66 -4.31 -24.70 27.74
N ALA A 67 -4.86 -24.39 28.91
CA ALA A 67 -6.15 -24.93 29.35
C ALA A 67 -7.33 -24.15 28.72
N PRO A 68 -8.52 -24.76 28.59
CA PRO A 68 -9.72 -24.04 28.20
C PRO A 68 -9.99 -22.87 29.17
N GLY A 69 -10.23 -21.67 28.63
CA GLY A 69 -10.44 -20.45 29.39
C GLY A 69 -9.18 -19.59 29.58
N ASP A 70 -7.99 -20.10 29.22
CA ASP A 70 -6.74 -19.35 29.37
C ASP A 70 -6.61 -18.20 28.38
N HIS A 71 -5.87 -17.17 28.82
CA HIS A 71 -5.45 -16.05 27.98
C HIS A 71 -4.40 -16.52 26.97
N VAL A 72 -4.72 -16.49 25.68
CA VAL A 72 -3.78 -16.87 24.61
C VAL A 72 -3.09 -15.62 24.06
N HIS A 73 -1.77 -15.53 24.29
CA HIS A 73 -0.95 -14.40 23.82
C HIS A 73 0.55 -14.73 23.80
N THR A 74 1.40 -13.71 23.66
CA THR A 74 2.85 -13.85 23.44
C THR A 74 3.62 -14.57 24.54
N HIS A 75 3.02 -14.79 25.71
CA HIS A 75 3.66 -15.50 26.83
C HIS A 75 3.47 -17.02 26.74
N ASN A 76 2.50 -17.50 25.96
CA ASN A 76 2.19 -18.92 25.77
C ASN A 76 1.97 -19.30 24.29
N THR A 77 2.27 -18.39 23.37
CA THR A 77 2.15 -18.58 21.92
C THR A 77 3.44 -18.15 21.23
N GLU A 78 3.96 -19.01 20.38
CA GLU A 78 5.14 -18.74 19.57
C GLU A 78 4.86 -18.82 18.08
N PHE A 79 5.63 -18.03 17.32
CA PHE A 79 5.72 -18.13 15.88
C PHE A 79 6.64 -19.30 15.53
N ARG A 80 6.22 -20.14 14.58
CA ARG A 80 7.09 -21.08 13.89
C ARG A 80 6.90 -20.86 12.41
N ASN A 81 8.02 -20.73 11.68
CA ASN A 81 7.94 -20.67 10.23
C ASN A 81 7.46 -22.03 9.73
N THR A 82 6.33 -22.07 9.05
CA THR A 82 5.85 -23.28 8.41
C THR A 82 6.35 -23.25 6.97
N GLU A 83 7.16 -24.24 6.58
CA GLU A 83 7.44 -24.50 5.16
C GLU A 83 6.11 -24.92 4.51
N ALA A 84 5.32 -23.93 4.08
CA ALA A 84 4.08 -24.19 3.38
C ALA A 84 4.42 -24.48 1.92
N ASP A 85 4.01 -25.65 1.43
CA ASP A 85 3.98 -25.88 -0.02
C ASP A 85 3.03 -24.86 -0.64
N TYR A 86 3.55 -24.00 -1.52
CA TYR A 86 2.72 -23.05 -2.24
C TYR A 86 1.88 -23.76 -3.29
N GLU A 87 0.58 -23.63 -3.15
CA GLU A 87 -0.39 -23.97 -4.18
C GLU A 87 -0.69 -22.74 -5.04
N PHE A 88 -1.00 -22.97 -6.30
CA PHE A 88 -1.29 -21.91 -7.26
C PHE A 88 -2.61 -22.17 -7.95
N SER A 89 -3.44 -21.13 -8.06
CA SER A 89 -4.71 -21.19 -8.80
C SER A 89 -5.71 -22.24 -8.27
N THR A 90 -5.61 -22.64 -7.00
CA THR A 90 -6.49 -23.65 -6.38
C THR A 90 -7.73 -23.07 -5.67
N ASP A 91 -7.78 -21.76 -5.40
CA ASP A 91 -8.96 -21.05 -4.85
C ASP A 91 -9.31 -19.84 -5.73
N LEU A 92 -9.48 -20.06 -7.04
CA LEU A 92 -9.93 -19.03 -7.97
C LEU A 92 -11.44 -18.83 -7.85
N ARG A 93 -11.85 -17.60 -7.52
CA ARG A 93 -13.24 -17.17 -7.49
C ARG A 93 -13.50 -16.23 -8.65
N PRO A 94 -14.13 -16.67 -9.75
CA PRO A 94 -14.36 -15.82 -10.91
C PRO A 94 -15.13 -14.54 -10.55
N VAL A 95 -14.73 -13.43 -11.17
CA VAL A 95 -15.40 -12.15 -10.98
C VAL A 95 -16.69 -12.13 -11.80
N ALA A 96 -17.82 -11.86 -11.15
CA ALA A 96 -19.06 -11.50 -11.83
C ALA A 96 -19.02 -10.02 -12.20
N PHE A 97 -18.49 -9.70 -13.40
CA PHE A 97 -18.39 -8.32 -13.85
C PHE A 97 -19.76 -7.70 -14.11
N VAL A 98 -19.89 -6.43 -13.73
CA VAL A 98 -21.01 -5.58 -14.14
C VAL A 98 -20.90 -5.32 -15.65
N PRO A 99 -21.99 -5.53 -16.43
CA PRO A 99 -21.99 -5.23 -17.86
C PRO A 99 -21.56 -3.79 -18.13
N GLU A 100 -20.79 -3.54 -19.19
CA GLU A 100 -20.18 -2.23 -19.45
C GLU A 100 -21.19 -1.07 -19.47
N ALA A 101 -22.36 -1.29 -20.07
CA ALA A 101 -23.44 -0.31 -20.15
C ALA A 101 -24.11 0.01 -18.79
N ALA A 102 -23.87 -0.81 -17.77
CA ALA A 102 -24.41 -0.67 -16.41
C ALA A 102 -23.32 -0.35 -15.36
N ARG A 103 -22.07 -0.13 -15.78
CA ARG A 103 -21.00 0.25 -14.86
C ARG A 103 -21.24 1.65 -14.30
N ASP A 104 -20.94 1.79 -13.02
CA ASP A 104 -21.02 3.09 -12.35
C ASP A 104 -20.00 4.07 -12.93
N THR A 105 -20.23 5.36 -12.71
CA THR A 105 -19.33 6.43 -13.14
C THR A 105 -18.92 7.32 -11.97
N PHE A 106 -17.80 8.04 -12.14
CA PHE A 106 -17.33 9.09 -11.24
C PHE A 106 -16.88 10.31 -12.05
N MET A 107 -16.90 11.49 -11.43
CA MET A 107 -16.45 12.73 -12.06
C MET A 107 -14.93 12.83 -12.03
N GLY A 108 -14.27 12.45 -13.13
CA GLY A 108 -12.81 12.40 -13.27
C GLY A 108 -12.25 13.38 -14.30
N TYR A 109 -10.93 13.54 -14.32
CA TYR A 109 -10.20 14.33 -15.33
C TYR A 109 -9.56 13.39 -16.35
N ARG A 110 -10.13 13.30 -17.55
CA ARG A 110 -9.53 12.49 -18.63
C ARG A 110 -8.22 13.13 -19.11
N ARG A 111 -7.19 12.30 -19.25
CA ARG A 111 -5.88 12.71 -19.79
C ARG A 111 -5.73 12.24 -21.23
N ALA A 112 -4.86 12.92 -21.98
CA ALA A 112 -4.57 12.58 -23.37
C ALA A 112 -4.03 11.16 -23.55
N ASN A 113 -3.38 10.59 -22.53
CA ASN A 113 -2.89 9.21 -22.51
C ASN A 113 -3.96 8.16 -22.18
N GLY A 114 -5.23 8.54 -22.09
CA GLY A 114 -6.35 7.65 -21.80
C GLY A 114 -6.62 7.38 -20.32
N ARG A 115 -5.69 7.71 -19.40
CA ARG A 115 -5.90 7.56 -17.96
C ARG A 115 -6.82 8.65 -17.41
N VAL A 116 -7.42 8.39 -16.25
CA VAL A 116 -8.33 9.34 -15.59
C VAL A 116 -7.81 9.70 -14.20
N GLY A 117 -7.67 11.00 -13.94
CA GLY A 117 -7.31 11.53 -12.63
C GLY A 117 -8.53 11.79 -11.76
N THR A 118 -8.39 11.61 -10.45
CA THR A 118 -9.38 12.06 -9.46
C THR A 118 -9.12 13.49 -8.98
N ARG A 119 -7.93 14.02 -9.30
CA ARG A 119 -7.44 15.37 -8.98
C ARG A 119 -6.71 15.99 -10.19
N ASN A 120 -6.42 17.28 -10.12
CA ASN A 120 -5.81 18.09 -11.16
C ASN A 120 -4.79 19.06 -10.55
N PHE A 121 -3.65 18.53 -10.14
CA PHE A 121 -2.54 19.30 -9.55
C PHE A 121 -1.48 19.66 -10.60
N ILE A 122 -0.70 20.72 -10.34
CA ILE A 122 0.62 20.87 -10.94
C ILE A 122 1.66 20.36 -9.95
N ALA A 123 2.50 19.42 -10.39
CA ALA A 123 3.53 18.81 -9.57
C ALA A 123 4.89 19.49 -9.80
N VAL A 124 5.55 19.90 -8.73
CA VAL A 124 6.96 20.32 -8.75
C VAL A 124 7.81 19.17 -8.23
N LEU A 125 8.47 18.45 -9.14
CA LEU A 125 9.25 17.24 -8.85
C LEU A 125 10.73 17.57 -8.78
N THR A 126 11.44 16.92 -7.87
CA THR A 126 12.91 17.06 -7.76
C THR A 126 13.61 15.81 -8.25
N SER A 127 14.68 15.96 -9.04
CA SER A 127 15.60 14.85 -9.36
C SER A 127 16.64 14.59 -8.27
N VAL A 128 16.82 15.54 -7.33
CA VAL A 128 17.82 15.47 -6.26
C VAL A 128 17.43 16.32 -5.05
N ASN A 129 17.83 15.90 -3.84
CA ASN A 129 17.60 16.63 -2.59
C ASN A 129 18.05 18.11 -2.61
N CYS A 130 19.11 18.43 -3.35
CA CYS A 130 19.60 19.81 -3.45
C CYS A 130 18.58 20.79 -4.07
N SER A 131 17.60 20.29 -4.80
CA SER A 131 16.52 21.09 -5.39
C SER A 131 15.24 21.15 -4.54
N ALA A 132 15.19 20.43 -3.42
CA ALA A 132 14.01 20.32 -2.55
C ALA A 132 13.54 21.67 -1.99
N THR A 133 14.47 22.51 -1.54
CA THR A 133 14.14 23.85 -1.01
C THR A 133 13.51 24.73 -2.10
N ALA A 134 14.10 24.74 -3.30
CA ALA A 134 13.57 25.50 -4.42
C ALA A 134 12.16 25.02 -4.80
N ALA A 135 11.95 23.70 -4.93
CA ALA A 135 10.66 23.12 -5.26
C ALA A 135 9.56 23.49 -4.25
N ARG A 136 9.87 23.41 -2.95
CA ARG A 136 8.94 23.82 -1.88
C ARG A 136 8.60 25.31 -1.97
N MET A 137 9.60 26.18 -2.20
CA MET A 137 9.37 27.62 -2.34
C MET A 137 8.53 27.96 -3.58
N ILE A 138 8.73 27.25 -4.70
CA ILE A 138 7.92 27.39 -5.91
C ILE A 138 6.46 27.02 -5.61
N ALA A 139 6.22 25.83 -5.02
CA ALA A 139 4.86 25.39 -4.72
C ALA A 139 4.14 26.33 -3.73
N SER A 140 4.84 26.79 -2.68
CA SER A 140 4.28 27.71 -1.67
C SER A 140 3.93 29.10 -2.21
N ALA A 141 4.41 29.47 -3.40
CA ALA A 141 4.06 30.75 -4.02
C ALA A 141 2.60 30.82 -4.49
N PHE A 142 1.96 29.67 -4.70
CA PHE A 142 0.60 29.56 -5.24
C PHE A 142 -0.42 29.41 -4.12
N GLY A 143 -0.70 30.52 -3.44
CA GLY A 143 -1.69 30.60 -2.37
C GLY A 143 -3.15 30.63 -2.85
N PRO A 144 -4.13 30.61 -1.93
CA PRO A 144 -5.56 30.56 -2.26
C PRO A 144 -6.04 31.68 -3.19
N GLU A 145 -5.49 32.89 -3.07
CA GLU A 145 -5.89 34.04 -3.90
C GLU A 145 -5.54 33.86 -5.38
N GLU A 146 -4.32 33.40 -5.69
CA GLU A 146 -3.92 33.13 -7.07
C GLU A 146 -4.69 31.92 -7.63
N MET A 147 -4.81 30.86 -6.82
CA MET A 147 -5.52 29.64 -7.20
C MET A 147 -7.02 29.85 -7.45
N ALA A 148 -7.65 30.86 -6.84
CA ALA A 148 -9.06 31.18 -7.09
C ALA A 148 -9.37 31.55 -8.55
N ASN A 149 -8.36 31.99 -9.32
CA ASN A 149 -8.49 32.27 -10.75
C ASN A 149 -8.50 31.00 -11.62
N TYR A 150 -8.16 29.85 -11.04
CA TYR A 150 -8.03 28.56 -11.73
C TYR A 150 -8.84 27.48 -11.01
N PRO A 151 -10.19 27.57 -11.01
CA PRO A 151 -11.07 26.72 -10.20
C PRO A 151 -11.00 25.22 -10.53
N ASN A 152 -10.45 24.85 -11.69
CA ASN A 152 -10.28 23.45 -12.07
C ASN A 152 -8.90 22.89 -11.69
N VAL A 153 -8.01 23.68 -11.07
CA VAL A 153 -6.69 23.23 -10.61
C VAL A 153 -6.71 23.10 -9.09
N ASP A 154 -6.52 21.88 -8.58
CA ASP A 154 -6.62 21.59 -7.15
C ASP A 154 -5.46 22.20 -6.33
N GLY A 155 -4.36 22.55 -6.99
CA GLY A 155 -3.21 23.23 -6.36
C GLY A 155 -1.88 22.98 -7.07
N VAL A 156 -0.83 23.54 -6.49
CA VAL A 156 0.56 23.27 -6.84
C VAL A 156 1.23 22.58 -5.66
N VAL A 157 1.87 21.43 -5.89
CA VAL A 157 2.46 20.62 -4.82
C VAL A 157 3.88 20.20 -5.17
N ALA A 158 4.77 20.28 -4.18
CA ALA A 158 6.15 19.82 -4.32
C ALA A 158 6.29 18.37 -3.85
N PHE A 159 6.88 17.52 -4.69
CA PHE A 159 7.29 16.17 -4.31
C PHE A 159 8.81 16.10 -4.32
N VAL A 160 9.39 15.88 -3.14
CA VAL A 160 10.82 15.93 -2.90
C VAL A 160 11.32 14.63 -2.30
N HIS A 161 12.58 14.28 -2.53
CA HIS A 161 13.23 13.11 -1.89
C HIS A 161 14.56 13.50 -1.24
N GLY A 162 14.99 12.73 -0.24
CA GLY A 162 16.18 13.01 0.56
C GLY A 162 17.51 12.56 -0.05
N THR A 163 17.48 11.91 -1.21
CA THR A 163 18.68 11.37 -1.86
C THR A 163 19.50 12.46 -2.55
N GLY A 164 20.80 12.49 -2.29
CA GLY A 164 21.76 13.42 -2.91
C GLY A 164 22.54 12.83 -4.09
N CYS A 165 23.44 13.63 -4.66
CA CYS A 165 24.24 13.27 -5.85
C CYS A 165 25.15 12.04 -5.68
N GLY A 166 25.46 11.62 -4.44
CA GLY A 166 26.34 10.49 -4.13
C GLY A 166 25.66 9.11 -4.09
N MET A 167 24.39 9.01 -4.53
CA MET A 167 23.72 7.71 -4.68
C MET A 167 24.37 6.88 -5.81
N ALA A 168 24.34 5.56 -5.66
CA ALA A 168 24.73 4.63 -6.73
C ALA A 168 23.86 4.86 -8.00
N GLY A 169 24.49 4.89 -9.18
CA GLY A 169 23.79 5.06 -10.47
C GLY A 169 23.20 3.77 -11.06
N SER A 170 23.12 2.69 -10.28
CA SER A 170 22.54 1.40 -10.70
C SER A 170 22.15 0.57 -9.47
N GLY A 171 21.33 -0.47 -9.70
CA GLY A 171 20.89 -1.43 -8.69
C GLY A 171 19.54 -1.07 -8.06
N ASP A 172 19.03 -1.97 -7.21
CA ASP A 172 17.63 -1.95 -6.73
C ASP A 172 17.17 -0.58 -6.20
N GLY A 173 18.03 0.12 -5.43
CA GLY A 173 17.70 1.43 -4.87
C GLY A 173 17.61 2.54 -5.92
N PHE A 174 18.48 2.51 -6.94
CA PHE A 174 18.45 3.47 -8.04
C PHE A 174 17.23 3.20 -8.94
N ASP A 175 17.00 1.94 -9.28
CA ASP A 175 15.86 1.53 -10.11
C ASP A 175 14.52 1.87 -9.42
N ALA A 176 14.45 1.68 -8.10
CA ALA A 176 13.28 2.08 -7.30
C ALA A 176 13.07 3.60 -7.31
N LEU A 177 14.14 4.40 -7.16
CA LEU A 177 14.05 5.86 -7.25
C LEU A 177 13.53 6.30 -8.63
N GLN A 178 14.08 5.73 -9.72
CA GLN A 178 13.63 6.06 -11.07
C GLN A 178 12.16 5.70 -11.28
N ARG A 179 11.73 4.50 -10.84
CA ARG A 179 10.32 4.10 -10.90
C ARG A 179 9.42 5.07 -10.13
N VAL A 180 9.82 5.49 -8.92
CA VAL A 180 9.05 6.45 -8.11
C VAL A 180 8.95 7.80 -8.80
N MET A 181 10.07 8.41 -9.17
CA MET A 181 10.08 9.71 -9.83
C MET A 181 9.24 9.71 -11.11
N TRP A 182 9.39 8.65 -11.91
CA TRP A 182 8.64 8.51 -13.15
C TRP A 182 7.15 8.30 -12.91
N GLY A 183 6.82 7.48 -11.92
CA GLY A 183 5.45 7.24 -11.48
C GLY A 183 4.71 8.53 -11.13
N TYR A 184 5.37 9.41 -10.37
CA TYR A 184 4.83 10.74 -10.06
C TYR A 184 4.77 11.64 -11.30
N ALA A 185 5.79 11.65 -12.16
CA ALA A 185 5.79 12.49 -13.36
C ALA A 185 4.61 12.19 -14.33
N ARG A 186 4.16 10.94 -14.38
CA ARG A 186 3.04 10.51 -15.27
C ARG A 186 1.70 10.32 -14.54
N HIS A 187 1.64 10.69 -13.26
CA HIS A 187 0.47 10.39 -12.44
C HIS A 187 -0.78 11.07 -13.02
N PRO A 188 -1.93 10.38 -13.17
CA PRO A 188 -3.11 10.97 -13.79
C PRO A 188 -3.70 12.13 -12.98
N ASN A 189 -3.34 12.28 -11.70
CA ASN A 189 -3.70 13.44 -10.90
C ASN A 189 -2.89 14.71 -11.22
N HIS A 190 -1.86 14.62 -12.06
CA HIS A 190 -1.06 15.77 -12.46
C HIS A 190 -1.52 16.27 -13.84
N ALA A 191 -1.96 17.53 -13.87
CA ALA A 191 -2.26 18.27 -15.08
C ALA A 191 -0.97 18.71 -15.76
N GLY A 192 0.04 19.07 -14.96
CA GLY A 192 1.35 19.46 -15.43
C GLY A 192 2.45 19.16 -14.41
N VAL A 193 3.68 19.16 -14.90
CA VAL A 193 4.88 18.82 -14.13
C VAL A 193 5.98 19.82 -14.42
N LEU A 194 6.57 20.37 -13.36
CA LEU A 194 7.85 21.06 -13.39
C LEU A 194 8.90 20.16 -12.72
N MET A 195 9.84 19.63 -13.50
CA MET A 195 11.00 18.91 -12.99
C MET A 195 12.14 19.90 -12.67
N VAL A 196 12.63 19.87 -11.44
CA VAL A 196 13.71 20.73 -10.94
C VAL A 196 14.91 19.85 -10.57
N GLY A 197 16.04 20.08 -11.24
CA GLY A 197 17.30 19.41 -10.94
C GLY A 197 18.37 20.36 -10.44
N LEU A 198 19.48 19.80 -9.96
CA LEU A 198 20.66 20.61 -9.68
C LEU A 198 21.48 20.80 -10.96
N GLY A 199 21.65 19.71 -11.73
CA GLY A 199 22.45 19.64 -12.96
C GLY A 199 23.68 18.73 -12.83
N CYS A 200 24.00 18.26 -11.63
CA CYS A 200 25.19 17.43 -11.38
C CYS A 200 24.90 16.09 -10.67
N GLU A 201 23.63 15.76 -10.47
CA GLU A 201 23.20 14.48 -9.92
C GLU A 201 23.43 13.31 -10.89
N MET A 202 23.51 12.09 -10.38
CA MET A 202 23.59 10.89 -11.24
C MET A 202 22.30 10.69 -12.05
N ASN A 203 21.16 11.13 -11.53
CA ASN A 203 19.85 10.98 -12.16
C ASN A 203 19.49 12.20 -13.02
N GLN A 204 20.22 12.38 -14.11
CA GLN A 204 20.08 13.52 -15.02
C GLN A 204 18.72 13.56 -15.72
N ILE A 205 18.09 14.74 -15.76
CA ILE A 205 16.74 14.91 -16.30
C ILE A 205 16.66 14.59 -17.78
N ASP A 206 17.64 15.02 -18.59
CA ASP A 206 17.56 14.80 -20.04
C ASP A 206 17.62 13.31 -20.40
N TRP A 207 18.39 12.50 -19.66
CA TRP A 207 18.38 11.05 -19.82
C TRP A 207 17.02 10.44 -19.47
N LEU A 208 16.34 10.95 -18.43
CA LEU A 208 15.00 10.50 -18.07
C LEU A 208 13.96 10.84 -19.15
N LEU A 209 14.07 12.01 -19.78
CA LEU A 209 13.14 12.38 -20.85
C LEU A 209 13.29 11.48 -22.07
N GLU A 210 14.54 11.15 -22.43
CA GLU A 210 14.84 10.23 -23.53
C GLU A 210 14.41 8.80 -23.21
N ALA A 211 14.81 8.26 -22.05
CA ALA A 211 14.54 6.88 -21.65
C ALA A 211 13.04 6.55 -21.59
N TYR A 212 12.21 7.57 -21.34
CA TYR A 212 10.78 7.40 -21.19
C TYR A 212 9.93 8.14 -22.24
N GLY A 213 10.57 8.72 -23.27
CA GLY A 213 9.91 9.32 -24.42
C GLY A 213 8.98 10.50 -24.10
N ILE A 214 9.34 11.37 -23.14
CA ILE A 214 8.59 12.61 -22.89
C ILE A 214 9.14 13.76 -23.72
N GLU A 215 8.24 14.40 -24.46
CA GLU A 215 8.50 15.68 -25.08
C GLU A 215 8.20 16.82 -24.11
N LYS A 216 9.12 17.79 -24.03
CA LYS A 216 8.88 19.04 -23.30
C LYS A 216 7.69 19.76 -23.97
N GLY A 217 6.73 20.21 -23.18
CA GLY A 217 5.50 20.81 -23.68
C GLY A 217 4.94 21.85 -22.71
N PRO A 218 3.80 22.48 -23.01
CA PRO A 218 3.23 23.53 -22.15
C PRO A 218 2.95 23.04 -20.73
N LEU A 219 2.68 21.74 -20.54
CA LEU A 219 2.39 21.11 -19.26
C LEU A 219 3.54 20.25 -18.71
N PHE A 220 4.65 20.13 -19.42
CA PHE A 220 5.84 19.43 -18.92
C PHE A 220 7.07 20.29 -19.15
N GLN A 221 7.64 20.82 -18.08
CA GLN A 221 8.82 21.68 -18.11
C GLN A 221 9.92 21.11 -17.22
N ALA A 222 11.16 21.41 -17.57
CA ALA A 222 12.34 21.06 -16.77
C ALA A 222 13.25 22.27 -16.60
N MET A 223 14.01 22.29 -15.51
CA MET A 223 15.05 23.30 -15.24
C MET A 223 16.11 22.75 -14.29
N ASN A 224 17.36 23.21 -14.46
CA ASN A 224 18.45 22.94 -13.54
C ASN A 224 18.86 24.20 -12.79
N ILE A 225 19.17 24.04 -11.51
CA ILE A 225 19.61 25.15 -10.66
C ILE A 225 20.96 25.70 -11.11
N GLN A 226 21.91 24.87 -11.55
CA GLN A 226 23.25 25.35 -11.95
C GLN A 226 23.24 26.23 -13.21
N ASP A 227 22.23 26.06 -14.06
CA ASP A 227 22.02 26.89 -15.25
C ASP A 227 21.37 28.25 -14.91
N VAL A 228 20.91 28.40 -13.67
CA VAL A 228 20.19 29.59 -13.19
C VAL A 228 20.98 30.24 -12.05
N ALA A 229 21.28 31.53 -12.15
CA ALA A 229 22.17 32.21 -11.20
C ALA A 229 21.58 32.36 -9.76
N GLY A 230 21.62 31.27 -8.99
CA GLY A 230 21.25 31.17 -7.58
C GLY A 230 19.80 30.76 -7.28
N LEU A 231 19.54 30.45 -6.01
CA LEU A 231 18.24 29.97 -5.51
C LEU A 231 17.10 30.96 -5.79
N LYS A 232 17.31 32.26 -5.59
CA LYS A 232 16.26 33.28 -5.79
C LYS A 232 15.75 33.26 -7.23
N ARG A 233 16.65 33.35 -8.20
CA ARG A 233 16.30 33.31 -9.63
C ARG A 233 15.70 31.97 -10.05
N THR A 234 16.18 30.87 -9.46
CA THR A 234 15.59 29.54 -9.65
C THR A 234 14.12 29.54 -9.25
N VAL A 235 13.81 30.05 -8.05
CA VAL A 235 12.43 30.10 -7.55
C VAL A 235 11.57 31.02 -8.43
N GLU A 236 12.06 32.20 -8.80
CA GLU A 236 11.36 33.14 -9.70
C GLU A 236 11.02 32.48 -11.04
N LEU A 237 11.99 31.81 -11.68
CA LEU A 237 11.79 31.09 -12.94
C LEU A 237 10.82 29.92 -12.79
N GLY A 238 10.92 29.16 -11.69
CA GLY A 238 10.01 28.05 -11.42
C GLY A 238 8.56 28.53 -11.24
N ILE A 239 8.36 29.65 -10.55
CA ILE A 239 7.05 30.30 -10.40
C ILE A 239 6.53 30.75 -11.78
N GLU A 240 7.36 31.37 -12.61
CA GLU A 240 6.96 31.78 -13.97
C GLU A 240 6.50 30.57 -14.80
N LYS A 241 7.27 29.48 -14.78
CA LYS A 241 6.93 28.24 -15.50
C LYS A 241 5.62 27.63 -15.02
N VAL A 242 5.40 27.52 -13.71
CA VAL A 242 4.14 27.00 -13.16
C VAL A 242 2.97 27.93 -13.48
N ARG A 243 3.16 29.25 -13.40
CA ARG A 243 2.11 30.22 -13.75
C ARG A 243 1.70 30.11 -15.22
N ALA A 244 2.65 29.83 -16.12
CA ALA A 244 2.37 29.58 -17.53
C ALA A 244 1.59 28.28 -17.78
N MET A 245 1.69 27.28 -16.89
CA MET A 245 0.92 26.03 -16.97
C MET A 245 -0.54 26.19 -16.52
N LEU A 246 -0.82 27.10 -15.58
CA LEU A 246 -2.14 27.22 -14.93
C LEU A 246 -3.31 27.42 -15.92
N PRO A 247 -3.24 28.31 -16.94
CA PRO A 247 -4.33 28.46 -17.90
C PRO A 247 -4.63 27.19 -18.69
N GLU A 248 -3.59 26.43 -19.05
CA GLU A 248 -3.76 25.17 -19.79
C GLU A 248 -4.31 24.06 -18.88
N ALA A 249 -3.76 23.90 -17.67
CA ALA A 249 -4.23 22.95 -16.68
C ALA A 249 -5.70 23.19 -16.28
N ASN A 250 -6.12 24.46 -16.26
CA ASN A 250 -7.48 24.88 -15.91
C ASN A 250 -8.52 24.58 -17.01
N LYS A 251 -8.10 24.22 -18.23
CA LYS A 251 -9.02 23.77 -19.29
C LYS A 251 -9.58 22.37 -19.01
N ALA A 252 -8.89 21.57 -18.21
CA ALA A 252 -9.38 20.24 -17.83
C ALA A 252 -10.58 20.38 -16.89
N VAL A 253 -11.75 19.95 -17.33
CA VAL A 253 -12.96 19.89 -16.50
C VAL A 253 -13.27 18.44 -16.13
N ARG A 254 -13.94 18.25 -14.99
CA ARG A 254 -14.40 16.91 -14.63
C ARG A 254 -15.50 16.45 -15.59
N GLU A 255 -15.45 15.19 -15.98
CA GLU A 255 -16.48 14.53 -16.77
C GLU A 255 -16.80 13.13 -16.21
N PRO A 256 -18.01 12.58 -16.48
CA PRO A 256 -18.33 11.21 -16.11
C PRO A 256 -17.35 10.22 -16.77
N CYS A 257 -16.63 9.48 -15.92
CA CYS A 257 -15.70 8.42 -16.31
C CYS A 257 -16.14 7.10 -15.65
N PRO A 258 -16.00 5.96 -16.32
CA PRO A 258 -16.40 4.69 -15.74
C PRO A 258 -15.50 4.33 -14.54
N VAL A 259 -16.08 3.69 -13.52
CA VAL A 259 -15.33 3.22 -12.33
C VAL A 259 -14.17 2.27 -12.69
N SER A 260 -14.21 1.64 -13.88
CA SER A 260 -13.11 0.82 -14.40
C SER A 260 -11.77 1.56 -14.59
N GLU A 261 -11.80 2.89 -14.59
CA GLU A 261 -10.58 3.72 -14.65
C GLU A 261 -9.95 3.98 -13.28
N LEU A 262 -10.63 3.65 -12.18
CA LEU A 262 -10.08 3.80 -10.84
C LEU A 262 -9.04 2.72 -10.53
N THR A 263 -7.93 3.17 -9.94
CA THR A 263 -6.93 2.33 -9.29
C THR A 263 -6.88 2.76 -7.82
N VAL A 264 -7.15 1.85 -6.89
CA VAL A 264 -7.30 2.16 -5.46
C VAL A 264 -6.25 1.40 -4.66
N ALA A 265 -5.40 2.16 -3.96
CA ALA A 265 -4.42 1.64 -3.01
C ALA A 265 -5.10 1.07 -1.77
N LEU A 266 -4.64 -0.10 -1.33
CA LEU A 266 -5.11 -0.79 -0.12
C LEU A 266 -3.93 -0.83 0.87
N GLN A 267 -4.09 -0.18 2.01
CA GLN A 267 -3.00 0.08 2.95
C GLN A 267 -3.48 -0.09 4.39
N CYS A 268 -2.60 -0.53 5.29
CA CYS A 268 -2.84 -0.47 6.73
C CYS A 268 -2.03 0.68 7.37
N GLY A 269 -2.44 1.07 8.57
CA GLY A 269 -1.65 1.97 9.42
C GLY A 269 -1.43 1.32 10.79
N GLY A 270 -1.98 1.90 11.85
CA GLY A 270 -1.95 1.33 13.21
C GLY A 270 -2.82 0.09 13.37
N SER A 271 -2.28 -1.10 13.07
CA SER A 271 -3.01 -2.37 13.22
C SER A 271 -3.36 -2.70 14.69
N ASP A 272 -4.51 -3.32 14.89
CA ASP A 272 -4.93 -3.92 16.15
C ASP A 272 -5.64 -5.26 15.92
N ALA A 273 -6.09 -5.91 16.99
CA ALA A 273 -6.83 -7.18 16.86
C ALA A 273 -8.18 -7.04 16.13
N TRP A 274 -8.70 -5.81 15.96
CA TRP A 274 -9.96 -5.53 15.27
C TRP A 274 -9.79 -5.32 13.78
N SER A 275 -8.61 -4.87 13.35
CA SER A 275 -8.32 -4.55 11.95
C SER A 275 -8.65 -5.73 11.02
N GLY A 276 -8.21 -6.94 11.38
CA GLY A 276 -8.49 -8.18 10.64
C GLY A 276 -9.93 -8.70 10.77
N ILE A 277 -10.74 -8.16 11.69
CA ILE A 277 -12.12 -8.59 11.96
C ILE A 277 -13.14 -7.64 11.33
N THR A 278 -12.81 -6.35 11.21
CA THR A 278 -13.76 -5.30 10.80
C THR A 278 -13.31 -4.57 9.54
N ALA A 279 -12.34 -3.65 9.66
CA ALA A 279 -11.97 -2.71 8.60
C ALA A 279 -11.34 -3.41 7.40
N ASN A 280 -10.43 -4.38 7.62
CA ASN A 280 -9.75 -5.05 6.52
C ASN A 280 -10.70 -5.93 5.70
N PRO A 281 -11.59 -6.76 6.30
CA PRO A 281 -12.63 -7.46 5.54
C PRO A 281 -13.60 -6.52 4.80
N ALA A 282 -13.99 -5.40 5.42
CA ALA A 282 -14.87 -4.42 4.78
C ALA A 282 -14.20 -3.76 3.56
N LEU A 283 -12.90 -3.41 3.68
CA LEU A 283 -12.11 -2.91 2.57
C LEU A 283 -11.93 -3.97 1.48
N GLY A 284 -11.74 -5.24 1.87
CA GLY A 284 -11.70 -6.37 0.94
C GLY A 284 -12.99 -6.51 0.14
N TYR A 285 -14.14 -6.39 0.79
CA TYR A 285 -15.43 -6.41 0.10
C TYR A 285 -15.57 -5.21 -0.86
N ALA A 286 -15.15 -4.01 -0.43
CA ALA A 286 -15.13 -2.84 -1.30
C ALA A 286 -14.18 -3.01 -2.51
N CYS A 287 -13.04 -3.69 -2.34
CA CYS A 287 -12.14 -4.07 -3.42
C CYS A 287 -12.85 -5.01 -4.40
N ASP A 288 -13.55 -6.04 -3.92
CA ASP A 288 -14.29 -6.96 -4.79
C ASP A 288 -15.39 -6.24 -5.61
N LEU A 289 -16.09 -5.27 -5.00
CA LEU A 289 -17.05 -4.40 -5.71
C LEU A 289 -16.37 -3.55 -6.79
N LEU A 290 -15.22 -2.96 -6.49
CA LEU A 290 -14.43 -2.18 -7.45
C LEU A 290 -13.98 -3.06 -8.63
N VAL A 291 -13.50 -4.28 -8.34
CA VAL A 291 -13.07 -5.25 -9.35
C VAL A 291 -14.25 -5.68 -10.22
N ALA A 292 -15.44 -5.89 -9.64
CA ALA A 292 -16.65 -6.19 -10.41
C ALA A 292 -17.05 -5.06 -11.39
N GLN A 293 -16.75 -3.80 -11.05
CA GLN A 293 -16.90 -2.65 -11.94
C GLN A 293 -15.76 -2.51 -12.98
N GLY A 294 -14.77 -3.41 -12.98
CA GLY A 294 -13.61 -3.39 -13.87
C GLY A 294 -12.46 -2.49 -13.38
N GLY A 295 -12.53 -1.98 -12.16
CA GLY A 295 -11.48 -1.17 -11.54
C GLY A 295 -10.32 -2.03 -11.02
N THR A 296 -9.33 -1.38 -10.43
CA THR A 296 -8.12 -2.04 -9.92
C THR A 296 -7.93 -1.77 -8.43
N GLY A 297 -7.79 -2.82 -7.63
CA GLY A 297 -7.34 -2.74 -6.23
C GLY A 297 -5.86 -3.12 -6.13
N VAL A 298 -5.07 -2.36 -5.37
CA VAL A 298 -3.62 -2.58 -5.23
C VAL A 298 -3.27 -2.78 -3.75
N LEU A 299 -3.12 -4.04 -3.34
CA LEU A 299 -2.56 -4.36 -2.02
C LEU A 299 -1.04 -4.19 -2.04
N ALA A 300 -0.47 -3.77 -0.92
CA ALA A 300 0.96 -3.58 -0.77
C ALA A 300 1.46 -4.23 0.53
N GLU A 301 2.60 -3.75 1.03
CA GLU A 301 3.16 -4.09 2.33
C GLU A 301 3.60 -5.56 2.41
N THR A 302 4.61 -5.96 1.63
CA THR A 302 5.08 -7.35 1.56
C THR A 302 5.40 -7.96 2.93
N PRO A 303 6.07 -7.25 3.86
CA PRO A 303 6.25 -7.77 5.22
C PRO A 303 4.95 -7.97 6.02
N GLU A 304 3.85 -7.31 5.66
CA GLU A 304 2.54 -7.45 6.31
C GLU A 304 1.75 -8.66 5.81
N ILE A 305 2.19 -9.36 4.77
CA ILE A 305 1.54 -10.60 4.31
C ILE A 305 2.39 -11.85 4.61
N TYR A 306 3.52 -11.69 5.29
CA TYR A 306 4.45 -12.78 5.57
C TYR A 306 3.81 -13.87 6.43
N GLY A 307 3.85 -15.11 5.93
CA GLY A 307 3.17 -16.29 6.45
C GLY A 307 1.69 -16.39 6.06
N ALA A 308 1.13 -15.41 5.35
CA ALA A 308 -0.21 -15.44 4.76
C ALA A 308 -0.20 -15.37 3.22
N GLU A 309 0.97 -15.26 2.58
CA GLU A 309 1.10 -15.18 1.12
C GLU A 309 0.59 -16.45 0.41
N HIS A 310 0.55 -17.59 1.10
CA HIS A 310 -0.04 -18.83 0.58
C HIS A 310 -1.54 -18.65 0.24
N LEU A 311 -2.26 -17.78 0.95
CA LEU A 311 -3.65 -17.44 0.63
C LEU A 311 -3.77 -16.64 -0.68
N LEU A 312 -2.76 -15.83 -0.99
CA LEU A 312 -2.71 -15.02 -2.21
C LEU A 312 -2.24 -15.85 -3.41
N THR A 313 -1.26 -16.75 -3.23
CA THR A 313 -0.79 -17.66 -4.29
C THR A 313 -1.87 -18.64 -4.74
N ARG A 314 -2.67 -19.20 -3.82
CA ARG A 314 -3.86 -20.01 -4.14
C ARG A 314 -4.86 -19.27 -5.04
N ARG A 315 -4.94 -17.95 -4.89
CA ARG A 315 -5.81 -17.05 -5.67
C ARG A 315 -5.13 -16.42 -6.88
N ALA A 316 -3.85 -16.70 -7.13
CA ALA A 316 -3.15 -16.18 -8.29
C ALA A 316 -3.74 -16.76 -9.58
N VAL A 317 -3.98 -15.90 -10.58
CA VAL A 317 -4.59 -16.31 -11.86
C VAL A 317 -3.77 -17.36 -12.61
N ASP A 318 -2.46 -17.40 -12.36
CA ASP A 318 -1.56 -18.44 -12.84
C ASP A 318 -0.35 -18.57 -11.90
N ARG A 319 0.47 -19.60 -12.17
CA ARG A 319 1.71 -19.84 -11.44
C ARG A 319 2.73 -18.71 -11.62
N LYS A 320 2.75 -18.00 -12.74
CA LYS A 320 3.71 -16.91 -12.99
C LYS A 320 3.44 -15.72 -12.06
N VAL A 321 2.18 -15.38 -11.84
CA VAL A 321 1.78 -14.33 -10.88
C VAL A 321 2.10 -14.78 -9.44
N GLY A 322 1.81 -16.03 -9.10
CA GLY A 322 2.14 -16.56 -7.78
C GLY A 322 3.65 -16.61 -7.50
N ASP A 323 4.45 -17.09 -8.46
CA ASP A 323 5.92 -17.17 -8.35
C ASP A 323 6.55 -15.78 -8.17
N LYS A 324 5.97 -14.74 -8.80
CA LYS A 324 6.41 -13.35 -8.55
C LYS A 324 6.21 -12.95 -7.09
N LEU A 325 5.07 -13.28 -6.49
CA LEU A 325 4.79 -12.96 -5.09
C LEU A 325 5.76 -13.68 -4.15
N VAL A 326 5.95 -14.99 -4.36
CA VAL A 326 6.92 -15.79 -3.59
C VAL A 326 8.34 -15.24 -3.76
N GLY A 327 8.70 -14.79 -4.97
CA GLY A 327 9.98 -14.14 -5.24
C GLY A 327 10.20 -12.87 -4.42
N LEU A 328 9.17 -12.05 -4.21
CA LEU A 328 9.25 -10.87 -3.35
C LEU A 328 9.46 -11.27 -1.88
N ILE A 329 8.76 -12.28 -1.39
CA ILE A 329 8.92 -12.78 -0.01
C ILE A 329 10.38 -13.21 0.23
N ARG A 330 10.95 -14.01 -0.68
CA ARG A 330 12.35 -14.44 -0.61
C ARG A 330 13.34 -13.28 -0.68
N TRP A 331 13.04 -12.26 -1.49
CA TRP A 331 13.87 -11.06 -1.54
C TRP A 331 13.84 -10.30 -0.21
N TRP A 332 12.68 -10.21 0.46
CA TRP A 332 12.56 -9.59 1.78
C TRP A 332 13.23 -10.39 2.89
N GLU A 333 13.20 -11.72 2.83
CA GLU A 333 13.98 -12.59 3.72
C GLU A 333 15.48 -12.32 3.59
N ASP A 334 16.03 -12.28 2.36
CA ASP A 334 17.43 -11.91 2.11
C ASP A 334 17.73 -10.49 2.60
N TYR A 335 16.86 -9.53 2.25
CA TYR A 335 17.02 -8.12 2.61
C TYR A 335 17.08 -7.92 4.12
N THR A 336 16.21 -8.58 4.88
CA THR A 336 16.20 -8.46 6.33
C THR A 336 17.41 -9.18 6.94
N ALA A 337 17.73 -10.39 6.48
CA ALA A 337 18.88 -11.15 6.97
C ALA A 337 20.21 -10.40 6.79
N ARG A 338 20.49 -9.89 5.59
CA ARG A 338 21.73 -9.14 5.31
C ARG A 338 21.85 -7.82 6.09
N ASN A 339 20.72 -7.27 6.53
CA ASN A 339 20.65 -6.05 7.36
C ASN A 339 20.47 -6.33 8.85
N LYS A 340 20.61 -7.59 9.30
CA LYS A 340 20.44 -8.02 10.70
C LYS A 340 19.05 -7.70 11.26
N GLY A 341 18.04 -7.69 10.40
CA GLY A 341 16.62 -7.59 10.73
C GLY A 341 15.92 -8.95 10.73
N SER A 342 14.60 -8.94 10.94
CA SER A 342 13.75 -10.13 10.88
C SER A 342 12.41 -9.79 10.23
N MET A 343 11.85 -10.73 9.47
CA MET A 343 10.48 -10.65 8.94
C MET A 343 9.41 -10.74 10.04
N ASP A 344 9.73 -11.33 11.20
CA ASP A 344 8.84 -11.43 12.37
C ASP A 344 8.90 -10.20 13.30
N ASN A 345 9.60 -9.13 12.90
CA ASN A 345 9.67 -7.89 13.71
C ASN A 345 8.34 -7.09 13.74
N ASN A 346 7.25 -7.67 13.25
CA ASN A 346 5.96 -7.03 13.10
C ASN A 346 4.83 -7.99 13.50
N PRO A 347 4.52 -8.09 14.80
CA PRO A 347 3.74 -7.01 15.39
C PRO A 347 4.56 -6.13 16.35
N SER A 348 4.37 -4.81 16.25
CA SER A 348 4.98 -3.82 17.16
C SER A 348 4.48 -3.96 18.60
N PRO A 349 5.15 -3.38 19.62
CA PRO A 349 4.67 -3.39 21.00
C PRO A 349 3.23 -2.87 21.17
N GLY A 350 2.84 -1.87 20.37
CA GLY A 350 1.46 -1.35 20.35
C GLY A 350 0.46 -2.36 19.79
N ASN A 351 0.83 -3.10 18.74
CA ASN A 351 -0.01 -4.14 18.16
C ASN A 351 -0.21 -5.32 19.13
N LYS A 352 0.87 -5.73 19.83
CA LYS A 352 0.83 -6.78 20.86
C LYS A 352 -0.10 -6.39 22.01
N LYS A 353 0.05 -5.16 22.52
CA LYS A 353 -0.88 -4.60 23.51
C LYS A 353 -2.33 -4.50 23.00
N GLY A 354 -2.51 -4.34 21.70
CA GLY A 354 -3.81 -4.34 21.01
C GLY A 354 -4.37 -5.73 20.71
N GLY A 355 -3.71 -6.81 21.14
CA GLY A 355 -4.19 -8.19 21.06
C GLY A 355 -3.60 -9.04 19.93
N LEU A 356 -2.79 -8.48 19.02
CA LEU A 356 -2.13 -9.26 17.96
C LEU A 356 -0.95 -10.04 18.53
N THR A 357 -0.95 -11.36 18.35
CA THR A 357 -0.01 -12.25 19.04
C THR A 357 1.22 -12.58 18.22
N THR A 358 1.05 -12.85 16.94
CA THR A 358 2.12 -13.25 16.02
C THR A 358 2.03 -12.48 14.72
N ILE A 359 3.10 -12.51 13.92
CA ILE A 359 3.05 -12.01 12.54
C ILE A 359 1.97 -12.75 11.74
N LEU A 360 1.83 -14.07 11.90
CA LEU A 360 0.81 -14.85 11.19
C LEU A 360 -0.60 -14.31 11.41
N GLU A 361 -0.98 -14.03 12.67
CA GLU A 361 -2.30 -13.45 12.98
C GLU A 361 -2.50 -12.10 12.30
N LYS A 362 -1.46 -11.26 12.32
CA LYS A 362 -1.49 -9.94 11.68
C LYS A 362 -1.64 -10.06 10.18
N SER A 363 -0.83 -10.92 9.57
CA SER A 363 -0.76 -11.10 8.12
C SER A 363 -2.05 -11.62 7.52
N LEU A 364 -2.74 -12.53 8.22
CA LEU A 364 -4.07 -12.99 7.81
C LEU A 364 -5.07 -11.82 7.74
N GLY A 365 -5.07 -10.96 8.75
CA GLY A 365 -5.88 -9.75 8.76
C GLY A 365 -5.49 -8.78 7.65
N ALA A 366 -4.19 -8.60 7.39
CA ALA A 366 -3.70 -7.70 6.35
C ALA A 366 -4.03 -8.18 4.93
N ALA A 367 -3.97 -9.49 4.67
CA ALA A 367 -4.31 -10.10 3.38
C ALA A 367 -5.80 -9.95 3.04
N ALA A 368 -6.68 -9.91 4.05
CA ALA A 368 -8.13 -9.72 3.87
C ALA A 368 -8.50 -8.40 3.15
N LYS A 369 -7.62 -7.38 3.19
CA LYS A 369 -7.80 -6.12 2.45
C LYS A 369 -7.91 -6.35 0.94
N GLY A 370 -7.28 -7.40 0.42
CA GLY A 370 -7.32 -7.79 -0.99
C GLY A 370 -8.61 -8.47 -1.44
N GLY A 371 -9.64 -8.54 -0.59
CA GLY A 371 -10.93 -9.15 -0.92
C GLY A 371 -10.82 -10.64 -1.18
N THR A 372 -11.64 -11.15 -2.10
CA THR A 372 -11.73 -12.58 -2.45
C THR A 372 -11.52 -12.87 -3.93
N THR A 373 -11.47 -11.83 -4.77
CA THR A 373 -11.24 -11.96 -6.22
C THR A 373 -9.82 -12.45 -6.57
N PRO A 374 -9.57 -12.94 -7.80
CA PRO A 374 -8.26 -13.49 -8.18
C PRO A 374 -7.15 -12.45 -8.17
N LEU A 375 -5.96 -12.83 -7.72
CA LEU A 375 -4.75 -12.00 -7.83
C LEU A 375 -4.25 -12.04 -9.28
N THR A 376 -4.43 -10.92 -9.97
CA THR A 376 -4.20 -10.78 -11.42
C THR A 376 -2.80 -10.29 -11.79
N GLY A 377 -2.07 -9.70 -10.85
CA GLY A 377 -0.75 -9.15 -11.12
C GLY A 377 0.04 -8.84 -9.85
N VAL A 378 1.36 -8.98 -9.97
CA VAL A 378 2.34 -8.68 -8.92
C VAL A 378 3.43 -7.79 -9.51
N TYR A 379 3.73 -6.69 -8.83
CA TYR A 379 4.59 -5.59 -9.27
C TYR A 379 5.67 -5.28 -8.23
N LYS A 380 6.81 -4.77 -8.67
CA LYS A 380 7.86 -4.22 -7.80
C LYS A 380 7.44 -2.85 -7.26
N TYR A 381 8.15 -2.38 -6.24
CA TYR A 381 7.92 -1.06 -5.65
C TYR A 381 8.00 0.07 -6.70
N GLY A 382 6.90 0.81 -6.85
CA GLY A 382 6.74 1.92 -7.81
C GLY A 382 6.58 1.50 -9.28
N GLU A 383 6.49 0.19 -9.57
CA GLU A 383 6.30 -0.29 -10.94
C GLU A 383 4.87 0.02 -11.43
N PRO A 384 4.68 0.48 -12.70
CA PRO A 384 3.35 0.68 -13.27
C PRO A 384 2.45 -0.54 -13.11
N VAL A 385 1.32 -0.37 -12.44
CA VAL A 385 0.26 -1.38 -12.42
C VAL A 385 -0.46 -1.35 -13.76
N THR A 386 -0.41 -2.47 -14.50
CA THR A 386 -0.96 -2.58 -15.85
C THR A 386 -2.13 -3.56 -15.97
N ALA A 387 -2.22 -4.51 -15.04
CA ALA A 387 -3.35 -5.44 -14.91
C ALA A 387 -4.56 -4.75 -14.28
N LYS A 388 -5.75 -5.25 -14.64
CA LYS A 388 -7.03 -4.86 -14.04
C LYS A 388 -7.48 -5.91 -13.02
N GLY A 389 -8.28 -5.50 -12.04
CA GLY A 389 -8.73 -6.37 -10.96
C GLY A 389 -7.90 -6.24 -9.69
N PHE A 390 -7.83 -7.30 -8.90
CA PHE A 390 -7.01 -7.30 -7.68
C PHE A 390 -5.54 -7.56 -8.02
N THR A 391 -4.65 -6.68 -7.55
CA THR A 391 -3.20 -6.72 -7.80
C THR A 391 -2.43 -6.48 -6.51
N PHE A 392 -1.13 -6.83 -6.55
CA PHE A 392 -0.20 -6.63 -5.46
C PHE A 392 1.03 -5.84 -5.93
N MET A 393 1.46 -4.85 -5.16
CA MET A 393 2.71 -4.11 -5.38
C MET A 393 3.62 -4.26 -4.17
N ASP A 394 4.87 -4.63 -4.41
CA ASP A 394 5.89 -4.71 -3.37
C ASP A 394 6.10 -3.37 -2.66
N SER A 395 6.14 -3.37 -1.33
CA SER A 395 6.56 -2.23 -0.51
C SER A 395 6.94 -2.64 0.90
N PRO A 396 7.71 -1.81 1.64
CA PRO A 396 7.81 -1.93 3.10
C PRO A 396 6.45 -1.68 3.77
N GLY A 397 6.26 -2.19 4.99
CA GLY A 397 5.08 -1.89 5.82
C GLY A 397 5.08 -0.50 6.48
N TYR A 398 6.05 0.37 6.19
CA TYR A 398 6.07 1.73 6.72
C TYR A 398 5.24 2.67 5.84
N ASP A 399 4.14 3.21 6.38
CA ASP A 399 3.07 3.86 5.60
C ASP A 399 3.58 4.91 4.60
N PRO A 400 4.44 5.89 4.99
CA PRO A 400 4.88 6.92 4.05
C PRO A 400 5.67 6.34 2.86
N ALA A 401 6.46 5.30 3.09
CA ALA A 401 7.17 4.62 2.03
C ALA A 401 6.22 3.77 1.18
N SER A 402 5.33 2.98 1.79
CA SER A 402 4.37 2.14 1.05
C SER A 402 3.50 2.97 0.11
N VAL A 403 2.89 4.03 0.62
CA VAL A 403 1.99 4.91 -0.14
C VAL A 403 2.74 5.64 -1.26
N THR A 404 4.00 6.01 -1.05
CA THR A 404 4.84 6.59 -2.11
C THR A 404 4.98 5.64 -3.30
N GLY A 405 5.21 4.34 -3.02
CA GLY A 405 5.24 3.30 -4.06
C GLY A 405 3.90 3.13 -4.77
N GLN A 406 2.79 3.12 -4.04
CA GLN A 406 1.46 2.97 -4.61
C GLN A 406 1.08 4.15 -5.52
N ILE A 407 1.35 5.39 -5.10
CA ILE A 407 1.14 6.59 -5.92
C ILE A 407 1.99 6.50 -7.19
N ALA A 408 3.29 6.17 -7.07
CA ALA A 408 4.15 6.00 -8.24
C ALA A 408 3.66 4.90 -9.21
N SER A 409 3.08 3.84 -8.66
CA SER A 409 2.50 2.74 -9.43
C SER A 409 1.20 3.15 -10.15
N GLY A 410 0.57 4.25 -9.70
CA GLY A 410 -0.52 4.93 -10.38
C GLY A 410 -1.87 4.90 -9.66
N CYS A 411 -1.88 4.71 -8.33
CA CYS A 411 -3.08 4.73 -7.48
C CYS A 411 -3.57 6.16 -7.16
#